data_AF-A0AAX3I8S1-F1
#
_entry.id   AF-A0AAX3I8S1-F1
#
_cell.length_a   1.000
_cell.length_b   1.000
_cell.length_c   1.000
_cell.angle_alpha   90.00
_cell.angle_beta   90.00
_cell.angle_gamma   90.00
#
_symmetry.space_group_name_H-M   'P 1'
#
loop_
_entity.id
_entity.type
_entity.pdbx_description
1 polymer ?
#
loop_
_entity_poly.entity_id
_entity_poly.type
_entity_poly.pdbx_seq_one_letter_code
_entity_poly.pdbx_strand_id
1 'polypeptide(L)'
;MSIDGVLPPRRSHAPGGPVPHPMAPPPVDNAGAWSETPSVPESAGPRKPFLLRGTLSVLRHRNLQNFPPQRAQFSLPGPNSTDKQLASALEKAFGLLHSYLNDGRLTWLSLQRIAAEPTGKNEELDSAIQVVREILERPRLSDTIFSRDGDITRDSLRAAAQALQGNSSPSVFSQDPFHAQGNAEVVEALQGQFEHLRDKTKDRTFLFEQHQYVDIAKLREVLQDPYEVDQQGNPVLDPSTGMPRSKYSELCVYTMKNIFERPGLLPALKHANTPRLFGPPHVEDHLCNKNLERWQEQHKARKAR
;
A
#
# COMPACT_ATOMS: atom_id res chain seq x y z
N MET A 1 33.56 54.54 8.16
CA MET A 1 32.65 55.63 8.59
C MET A 1 31.48 55.61 7.61
N SER A 2 30.22 55.40 7.92
CA SER A 2 29.46 55.27 9.18
C SER A 2 28.43 54.15 8.99
N ILE A 3 28.04 53.50 10.08
CA ILE A 3 27.07 52.40 10.12
C ILE A 3 25.80 52.99 10.73
N ASP A 4 24.64 52.83 10.09
CA ASP A 4 23.34 53.06 10.74
C ASP A 4 22.45 51.85 10.50
N GLY A 5 22.25 51.10 11.59
CA GLY A 5 21.30 49.99 11.69
C GLY A 5 19.97 50.47 12.24
N VAL A 6 18.87 49.85 11.80
CA VAL A 6 17.56 50.01 12.41
C VAL A 6 16.97 48.62 12.66
N LEU A 7 16.89 48.26 13.93
CA LEU A 7 16.06 47.17 14.48
C LEU A 7 14.82 47.78 15.19
N PRO A 8 13.78 46.98 15.47
CA PRO A 8 12.37 47.37 15.39
C PRO A 8 11.82 47.91 16.72
N PRO A 9 10.63 48.54 16.74
CA PRO A 9 9.98 48.93 17.98
C PRO A 9 9.23 47.76 18.62
N ARG A 10 9.60 47.45 19.87
CA ARG A 10 8.88 46.59 20.81
C ARG A 10 8.24 47.46 21.90
N ARG A 11 6.91 47.37 22.02
CA ARG A 11 6.00 47.55 23.19
C ARG A 11 6.16 48.70 24.19
N SER A 12 5.03 49.31 24.54
CA SER A 12 4.58 49.68 25.91
C SER A 12 3.05 49.91 25.86
N HIS A 13 2.17 49.09 26.47
CA HIS A 13 1.71 49.02 27.87
C HIS A 13 0.91 50.25 28.39
N ALA A 14 -0.42 50.05 28.58
CA ALA A 14 -1.28 50.42 29.74
C ALA A 14 -2.76 50.61 29.29
N PRO A 15 -3.79 50.62 30.17
CA PRO A 15 -4.09 49.70 31.28
C PRO A 15 -5.59 49.24 31.34
N GLY A 16 -5.87 48.15 32.07
CA GLY A 16 -6.98 48.11 33.06
C GLY A 16 -8.45 47.83 32.66
N GLY A 17 -8.82 46.54 32.56
CA GLY A 17 -10.05 45.90 33.11
C GLY A 17 -11.44 46.15 32.45
N PRO A 18 -12.49 45.36 32.80
CA PRO A 18 -12.55 44.12 33.57
C PRO A 18 -13.08 42.89 32.79
N VAL A 19 -12.81 41.72 33.37
CA VAL A 19 -13.19 40.36 32.98
C VAL A 19 -14.68 40.06 33.31
N PRO A 20 -15.40 39.29 32.47
CA PRO A 20 -16.47 38.43 32.94
C PRO A 20 -16.05 36.96 32.86
N HIS A 21 -16.01 36.29 34.01
CA HIS A 21 -15.85 34.85 34.12
C HIS A 21 -17.16 34.09 33.83
N PRO A 22 -17.09 32.79 33.53
CA PRO A 22 -18.13 32.03 32.86
C PRO A 22 -19.22 31.53 33.81
N MET A 23 -20.48 31.58 33.36
CA MET A 23 -21.59 30.91 34.04
C MET A 23 -21.70 29.46 33.61
N ALA A 24 -21.69 28.57 34.61
CA ALA A 24 -22.05 27.17 34.50
C ALA A 24 -23.55 26.98 34.13
N PRO A 25 -23.92 25.87 33.49
CA PRO A 25 -25.32 25.53 33.22
C PRO A 25 -26.02 24.92 34.46
N PRO A 26 -27.34 25.09 34.62
CA PRO A 26 -28.11 24.39 35.66
C PRO A 26 -28.42 22.93 35.25
N PRO A 27 -28.54 22.01 36.23
CA PRO A 27 -28.97 20.64 36.00
C PRO A 27 -30.50 20.52 36.08
N VAL A 28 -31.11 19.69 35.24
CA VAL A 28 -32.46 19.16 35.46
C VAL A 28 -32.48 17.68 35.12
N ASP A 29 -32.59 16.86 36.16
CA ASP A 29 -33.04 15.48 36.10
C ASP A 29 -34.55 15.46 35.75
N ASN A 30 -34.97 14.60 34.83
CA ASN A 30 -36.06 13.67 35.15
C ASN A 30 -36.17 12.49 34.17
N ALA A 31 -36.46 11.35 34.79
CA ALA A 31 -36.59 10.02 34.22
C ALA A 31 -38.01 9.71 33.72
N GLY A 32 -38.11 8.63 32.94
CA GLY A 32 -39.35 7.90 32.64
C GLY A 32 -40.15 8.44 31.45
N ALA A 33 -40.87 7.65 30.66
CA ALA A 33 -41.12 6.23 30.60
C ALA A 33 -41.87 5.96 29.28
N TRP A 34 -41.60 4.80 28.70
CA TRP A 34 -42.45 3.98 27.84
C TRP A 34 -43.92 4.39 27.67
N SER A 35 -44.37 4.49 26.41
CA SER A 35 -45.70 3.98 25.98
C SER A 35 -45.75 3.85 24.45
N GLU A 36 -45.97 2.62 24.01
CA GLU A 36 -46.39 2.19 22.67
C GLU A 36 -47.84 2.63 22.40
N THR A 37 -48.21 2.92 21.15
CA THR A 37 -49.22 2.17 20.37
C THR A 37 -49.40 2.76 18.95
N PRO A 38 -49.94 1.98 17.99
CA PRO A 38 -49.52 1.97 16.59
C PRO A 38 -50.52 2.66 15.63
N SER A 39 -50.08 2.98 14.42
CA SER A 39 -50.98 3.26 13.29
C SER A 39 -50.28 2.92 11.95
N VAL A 40 -50.90 2.03 11.19
CA VAL A 40 -50.59 1.56 9.81
C VAL A 40 -51.98 1.20 9.21
N PRO A 41 -52.23 1.15 7.87
CA PRO A 41 -51.40 1.45 6.67
C PRO A 41 -52.07 2.40 5.65
N GLU A 42 -51.33 2.86 4.62
CA GLU A 42 -51.75 2.67 3.21
C GLU A 42 -50.65 2.94 2.16
N SER A 43 -50.50 1.95 1.26
CA SER A 43 -50.16 1.97 -0.17
C SER A 43 -48.90 2.74 -0.67
N ALA A 44 -47.79 2.06 -0.92
CA ALA A 44 -47.40 1.36 -2.17
C ALA A 44 -46.74 2.25 -3.24
N GLY A 45 -45.41 2.14 -3.33
CA GLY A 45 -44.60 2.53 -4.48
C GLY A 45 -43.42 1.54 -4.61
N PRO A 46 -43.06 1.07 -5.82
CA PRO A 46 -42.14 -0.04 -5.99
C PRO A 46 -40.71 0.38 -5.65
N ARG A 47 -40.21 -0.06 -4.50
CA ARG A 47 -38.79 0.04 -4.13
C ARG A 47 -38.01 -0.99 -4.94
N LYS A 48 -37.14 -0.52 -5.85
CA LYS A 48 -36.14 -1.33 -6.54
C LYS A 48 -35.26 -2.03 -5.49
N PRO A 49 -34.94 -3.33 -5.63
CA PRO A 49 -34.04 -3.99 -4.69
C PRO A 49 -32.62 -3.48 -4.91
N PHE A 50 -32.07 -2.82 -3.89
CA PHE A 50 -30.63 -2.66 -3.73
C PHE A 50 -30.03 -4.04 -3.49
N LEU A 51 -29.39 -4.63 -4.51
CA LEU A 51 -28.49 -5.77 -4.32
C LEU A 51 -27.16 -5.25 -3.77
N LEU A 52 -27.16 -4.94 -2.48
CA LEU A 52 -25.93 -4.86 -1.69
C LEU A 52 -25.37 -6.28 -1.60
N ARG A 53 -24.21 -6.54 -2.20
CA ARG A 53 -23.48 -7.79 -1.99
C ARG A 53 -22.85 -7.77 -0.59
N GLY A 54 -23.67 -8.10 0.41
CA GLY A 54 -23.21 -8.43 1.76
C GLY A 54 -22.66 -9.85 1.82
N THR A 55 -21.38 -9.96 2.21
CA THR A 55 -20.77 -10.98 3.07
C THR A 55 -21.08 -12.47 2.88
N LEU A 56 -20.01 -13.22 2.57
CA LEU A 56 -19.58 -14.49 3.19
C LEU A 56 -20.66 -15.49 3.62
N SER A 57 -20.73 -16.64 2.92
CA SER A 57 -20.70 -17.99 3.52
C SER A 57 -20.95 -19.06 2.45
N VAL A 58 -19.93 -19.85 2.14
CA VAL A 58 -20.13 -21.23 1.65
C VAL A 58 -19.20 -22.16 2.43
N LEU A 59 -19.81 -22.82 3.42
CA LEU A 59 -19.54 -24.17 3.92
C LEU A 59 -18.12 -24.50 4.37
N ARG A 60 -17.85 -24.21 5.66
CA ARG A 60 -17.19 -25.21 6.52
C ARG A 60 -18.07 -26.44 6.54
N HIS A 61 -17.51 -27.64 6.39
CA HIS A 61 -17.68 -28.79 7.29
C HIS A 61 -16.57 -29.82 7.04
N ARG A 62 -15.82 -30.08 8.12
CA ARG A 62 -15.17 -31.36 8.47
C ARG A 62 -13.99 -31.87 7.62
N ASN A 63 -12.78 -31.57 8.08
CA ASN A 63 -11.79 -32.63 8.29
C ASN A 63 -11.07 -32.38 9.63
N LEU A 64 -11.59 -33.01 10.68
CA LEU A 64 -10.83 -33.31 11.89
C LEU A 64 -9.91 -34.47 11.52
N GLN A 65 -8.76 -34.16 10.93
CA GLN A 65 -7.65 -35.08 10.88
C GLN A 65 -6.50 -34.41 11.63
N ASN A 66 -6.15 -35.05 12.74
CA ASN A 66 -5.07 -34.74 13.68
C ASN A 66 -3.99 -33.82 13.08
N PHE A 67 -3.86 -32.62 13.64
CA PHE A 67 -2.63 -31.85 13.46
C PHE A 67 -1.47 -32.72 13.99
N PRO A 68 -0.49 -33.12 13.17
CA PRO A 68 0.73 -33.64 13.74
C PRO A 68 1.31 -32.53 14.64
N PRO A 69 1.87 -32.87 15.81
CA PRO A 69 2.57 -31.89 16.62
C PRO A 69 3.57 -31.19 15.70
N GLN A 70 3.61 -29.86 15.81
CA GLN A 70 4.46 -28.95 15.04
C GLN A 70 5.92 -29.33 15.26
N ARG A 71 6.38 -30.36 14.56
CA ARG A 71 7.79 -30.63 14.34
C ARG A 71 8.26 -29.46 13.50
N ALA A 72 9.22 -28.70 14.01
CA ALA A 72 10.00 -27.79 13.20
C ALA A 72 10.69 -28.64 12.11
N GLN A 73 10.00 -28.85 10.99
CA GLN A 73 10.62 -29.34 9.79
C GLN A 73 11.55 -28.22 9.34
N PHE A 74 12.84 -28.41 9.57
CA PHE A 74 13.93 -27.70 8.91
C PHE A 74 13.95 -28.08 7.42
N SER A 75 12.80 -27.99 6.73
CA SER A 75 12.78 -28.04 5.29
C SER A 75 13.54 -26.81 4.83
N LEU A 76 14.64 -27.05 4.09
CA LEU A 76 15.41 -25.98 3.49
C LEU A 76 14.46 -25.03 2.74
N PRO A 77 14.57 -23.72 2.97
CA PRO A 77 13.73 -22.75 2.32
C PRO A 77 13.88 -22.88 0.80
N GLY A 78 12.74 -22.95 0.10
CA GLY A 78 12.68 -23.26 -1.32
C GLY A 78 11.40 -22.72 -1.96
N PRO A 79 11.03 -23.20 -3.16
CA PRO A 79 9.92 -22.62 -3.93
C PRO A 79 8.56 -22.73 -3.22
N ASN A 80 8.41 -23.71 -2.32
CA ASN A 80 7.20 -23.93 -1.54
C ASN A 80 7.15 -23.10 -0.25
N SER A 81 8.25 -22.44 0.12
CA SER A 81 8.28 -21.54 1.29
C SER A 81 7.47 -20.29 1.01
N THR A 82 6.72 -19.84 2.02
CA THR A 82 6.01 -18.55 1.96
C THR A 82 6.98 -17.38 2.11
N ASP A 83 6.57 -16.20 1.64
CA ASP A 83 7.41 -15.01 1.69
C ASP A 83 7.72 -14.60 3.14
N LYS A 84 6.75 -14.79 4.04
CA LYS A 84 6.92 -14.63 5.48
C LYS A 84 8.00 -15.54 6.05
N GLN A 85 8.02 -16.81 5.64
CA GLN A 85 9.03 -17.77 6.10
C GLN A 85 10.42 -17.38 5.63
N LEU A 86 10.56 -16.94 4.36
CA LEU A 86 11.83 -16.47 3.82
C LEU A 86 12.34 -15.22 4.54
N ALA A 87 11.48 -14.22 4.74
CA ALA A 87 11.84 -13.01 5.49
C ALA A 87 12.26 -13.34 6.93
N SER A 88 11.52 -14.23 7.61
CA SER A 88 11.84 -14.67 8.97
C SER A 88 13.12 -15.50 9.04
N ALA A 89 13.40 -16.32 8.02
CA ALA A 89 14.63 -17.10 7.92
C ALA A 89 15.84 -16.19 7.74
N LEU A 90 15.73 -15.18 6.86
CA LEU A 90 16.78 -14.18 6.67
C LEU A 90 17.00 -13.33 7.93
N GLU A 91 15.94 -12.97 8.67
CA GLU A 91 16.06 -12.28 9.96
C GLU A 91 16.91 -13.08 10.96
N LYS A 92 16.66 -14.39 11.08
CA LYS A 92 17.41 -15.29 11.96
C LYS A 92 18.86 -15.45 11.51
N ALA A 93 19.07 -15.59 10.19
CA ALA A 93 20.39 -15.73 9.59
C ALA A 93 21.19 -14.42 9.52
N PHE A 94 20.60 -13.26 9.87
CA PHE A 94 21.24 -11.96 9.77
C PHE A 94 22.60 -11.88 10.49
N GLY A 95 22.75 -12.63 11.60
CA GLY A 95 24.04 -12.74 12.31
C GLY A 95 25.17 -13.34 11.47
N LEU A 96 24.85 -14.27 10.57
CA LEU A 96 25.82 -14.96 9.71
C LEU A 96 26.26 -14.11 8.51
N LEU A 97 25.48 -13.07 8.18
CA LEU A 97 25.69 -12.25 6.98
C LEU A 97 26.60 -11.03 7.21
N HIS A 98 27.20 -10.90 8.41
CA HIS A 98 28.03 -9.74 8.76
C HIS A 98 29.22 -9.53 7.81
N SER A 99 29.80 -10.60 7.26
CA SER A 99 30.92 -10.51 6.31
C SER A 99 30.54 -9.92 4.95
N TYR A 100 29.24 -9.85 4.63
CA TYR A 100 28.72 -9.36 3.35
C TYR A 100 28.14 -7.95 3.44
N LEU A 101 28.24 -7.31 4.61
CA LEU A 101 27.78 -5.94 4.81
C LEU A 101 28.61 -4.98 3.96
N ASN A 102 27.94 -4.05 3.28
CA ASN A 102 28.54 -2.93 2.58
C ASN A 102 28.39 -1.69 3.45
N ASP A 103 29.50 -1.07 3.89
CA ASP A 103 29.51 0.04 4.85
C ASP A 103 28.68 -0.24 6.13
N GLY A 104 28.74 -1.50 6.61
CA GLY A 104 27.99 -1.94 7.79
C GLY A 104 26.49 -2.16 7.56
N ARG A 105 26.02 -2.09 6.31
CA ARG A 105 24.61 -2.27 5.93
C ARG A 105 24.43 -3.43 4.97
N LEU A 106 23.30 -4.12 5.08
CA LEU A 106 22.93 -5.15 4.11
C LEU A 106 22.18 -4.46 2.96
N THR A 107 22.81 -4.35 1.78
CA THR A 107 22.21 -3.70 0.59
C THR A 107 21.72 -4.73 -0.42
N TRP A 108 21.13 -4.27 -1.53
CA TRP A 108 20.75 -5.15 -2.63
C TRP A 108 21.97 -5.85 -3.24
N LEU A 109 23.07 -5.09 -3.45
CA LEU A 109 24.33 -5.68 -3.91
C LEU A 109 24.90 -6.71 -2.92
N SER A 110 24.73 -6.51 -1.61
CA SER A 110 25.11 -7.53 -0.62
C SER A 110 24.35 -8.84 -0.83
N LEU A 111 23.03 -8.79 -1.08
CA LEU A 111 22.24 -9.99 -1.36
C LEU A 111 22.70 -10.69 -2.64
N GLN A 112 22.98 -9.93 -3.71
CA GLN A 112 23.51 -10.50 -4.96
C GLN A 112 24.86 -11.19 -4.75
N ARG A 113 25.75 -10.60 -3.94
CA ARG A 113 27.04 -11.22 -3.58
C ARG A 113 26.84 -12.51 -2.80
N ILE A 114 25.97 -12.51 -1.78
CA ILE A 114 25.65 -13.71 -1.00
C ILE A 114 25.09 -14.82 -1.91
N ALA A 115 24.18 -14.49 -2.83
CA ALA A 115 23.61 -15.46 -3.75
C ALA A 115 24.65 -16.10 -4.69
N ALA A 116 25.72 -15.36 -5.03
CA ALA A 116 26.81 -15.83 -5.88
C ALA A 116 27.82 -16.73 -5.15
N GLU A 117 27.78 -16.81 -3.82
CA GLU A 117 28.72 -17.64 -3.06
C GLU A 117 28.51 -19.15 -3.30
N PRO A 118 29.60 -19.93 -3.41
CA PRO A 118 29.51 -21.38 -3.50
C PRO A 118 29.06 -21.98 -2.17
N THR A 119 28.11 -22.90 -2.25
CA THR A 119 27.63 -23.68 -1.11
C THR A 119 28.52 -24.90 -0.85
N GLY A 120 28.54 -25.41 0.39
CA GLY A 120 29.18 -26.68 0.76
C GLY A 120 30.28 -26.57 1.82
N LYS A 121 30.44 -25.39 2.45
CA LYS A 121 31.42 -25.19 3.52
C LYS A 121 30.79 -25.18 4.92
N ASN A 122 29.58 -24.63 5.04
CA ASN A 122 28.89 -24.47 6.32
C ASN A 122 27.38 -24.56 6.06
N GLU A 123 26.71 -25.57 6.64
CA GLU A 123 25.29 -25.83 6.43
C GLU A 123 24.39 -24.63 6.78
N GLU A 124 24.72 -23.87 7.84
CA GLU A 124 23.92 -22.71 8.26
C GLU A 124 24.06 -21.55 7.26
N LEU A 125 25.29 -21.32 6.78
CA LEU A 125 25.55 -20.32 5.73
C LEU A 125 24.94 -20.75 4.40
N ASP A 126 25.01 -22.03 4.06
CA ASP A 126 24.43 -22.59 2.84
C ASP A 126 22.90 -22.43 2.85
N SER A 127 22.26 -22.65 4.01
CA SER A 127 20.84 -22.38 4.19
C SER A 127 20.52 -20.89 4.01
N ALA A 128 21.34 -19.99 4.57
CA ALA A 128 21.17 -18.55 4.38
C ALA A 128 21.34 -18.13 2.90
N ILE A 129 22.32 -18.70 2.19
CA ILE A 129 22.53 -18.47 0.75
C ILE A 129 21.29 -18.91 -0.04
N GLN A 130 20.71 -20.07 0.27
CA GLN A 130 19.47 -20.55 -0.36
C GLN A 130 18.29 -19.63 -0.10
N VAL A 131 18.11 -19.13 1.14
CA VAL A 131 17.08 -18.11 1.45
C VAL A 131 17.26 -16.88 0.58
N VAL A 132 18.49 -16.38 0.47
CA VAL A 132 18.77 -15.16 -0.30
C VAL A 132 18.48 -15.38 -1.79
N ARG A 133 18.88 -16.53 -2.35
CA ARG A 133 18.54 -16.89 -3.74
C ARG A 133 17.04 -16.85 -3.98
N GLU A 134 16.25 -17.49 -3.11
CA GLU A 134 14.79 -17.48 -3.27
C GLU A 134 14.15 -16.11 -3.05
N ILE A 135 14.75 -15.24 -2.23
CA ILE A 135 14.29 -13.86 -2.09
C ILE A 135 14.52 -13.09 -3.39
N LEU A 136 15.69 -13.25 -4.03
CA LEU A 136 16.04 -12.56 -5.27
C LEU A 136 15.14 -12.97 -6.45
N GLU A 137 14.70 -14.23 -6.49
CA GLU A 137 13.72 -14.74 -7.46
C GLU A 137 12.29 -14.23 -7.21
N ARG A 138 12.06 -13.50 -6.11
CA ARG A 138 10.75 -12.99 -5.69
C ARG A 138 10.76 -11.47 -5.57
N PRO A 139 10.60 -10.74 -6.69
CA PRO A 139 10.61 -9.28 -6.72
C PRO A 139 9.68 -8.61 -5.68
N ARG A 140 8.47 -9.16 -5.47
CA ARG A 140 7.50 -8.65 -4.49
C ARG A 140 8.02 -8.72 -3.05
N LEU A 141 8.60 -9.84 -2.66
CA LEU A 141 9.23 -10.01 -1.35
C LEU A 141 10.47 -9.11 -1.23
N SER A 142 11.33 -9.15 -2.25
CA SER A 142 12.53 -8.32 -2.35
C SER A 142 12.25 -6.83 -2.15
N ASP A 143 11.19 -6.29 -2.76
CA ASP A 143 10.85 -4.88 -2.62
C ASP A 143 10.29 -4.51 -1.24
N THR A 144 9.76 -5.49 -0.49
CA THR A 144 9.12 -5.27 0.81
C THR A 144 10.12 -5.31 1.97
N ILE A 145 11.24 -6.02 1.83
CA ILE A 145 12.24 -6.19 2.91
C ILE A 145 13.14 -4.96 3.14
N PHE A 146 13.08 -3.97 2.25
CA PHE A 146 13.86 -2.74 2.39
C PHE A 146 13.29 -1.83 3.49
N SER A 147 14.19 -1.20 4.23
CA SER A 147 13.88 -0.06 5.09
C SER A 147 13.54 1.18 4.26
N ARG A 148 13.12 2.25 4.95
CA ARG A 148 12.94 3.58 4.35
C ARG A 148 14.23 4.14 3.74
N ASP A 149 15.37 3.83 4.36
CA ASP A 149 16.69 4.33 3.95
C ASP A 149 17.30 3.50 2.80
N GLY A 150 16.66 2.38 2.46
CA GLY A 150 17.03 1.53 1.33
C GLY A 150 18.03 0.42 1.65
N ASP A 151 18.35 0.23 2.93
CA ASP A 151 19.06 -0.93 3.44
C ASP A 151 18.12 -2.00 4.00
N ILE A 152 18.64 -3.18 4.28
CA ILE A 152 17.91 -4.30 4.87
C ILE A 152 18.35 -4.44 6.32
N THR A 153 17.39 -4.37 7.23
CA THR A 153 17.62 -4.45 8.68
C THR A 153 16.81 -5.60 9.26
N ARG A 154 17.14 -6.04 10.47
CA ARG A 154 16.30 -7.04 11.17
C ARG A 154 14.87 -6.55 11.35
N ASP A 155 14.69 -5.26 11.63
CA ASP A 155 13.35 -4.67 11.83
C ASP A 155 12.57 -4.59 10.52
N SER A 156 13.21 -4.26 9.39
CA SER A 156 12.54 -4.27 8.08
C SER A 156 12.17 -5.69 7.65
N LEU A 157 13.02 -6.68 7.92
CA LEU A 157 12.71 -8.10 7.69
C LEU A 157 11.55 -8.58 8.56
N ARG A 158 11.54 -8.20 9.84
CA ARG A 158 10.45 -8.54 10.76
C ARG A 158 9.13 -7.89 10.33
N ALA A 159 9.17 -6.61 9.95
CA ALA A 159 8.00 -5.90 9.43
C ALA A 159 7.49 -6.55 8.14
N ALA A 160 8.38 -6.92 7.21
CA ALA A 160 8.03 -7.64 6.00
C ALA A 160 7.39 -9.01 6.32
N ALA A 161 7.96 -9.78 7.26
CA ALA A 161 7.40 -11.07 7.67
C ALA A 161 6.00 -10.96 8.31
N GLN A 162 5.68 -9.82 8.94
CA GLN A 162 4.35 -9.57 9.49
C GLN A 162 3.35 -9.12 8.43
N ALA A 163 3.79 -8.33 7.45
CA ALA A 163 2.93 -7.75 6.44
C ALA A 163 2.69 -8.66 5.22
N LEU A 164 3.65 -9.50 4.86
CA LEU A 164 3.57 -10.39 3.70
C LEU A 164 2.69 -11.61 3.98
N GLN A 165 1.84 -11.92 3.02
CA GLN A 165 0.95 -13.07 3.03
C GLN A 165 1.13 -13.85 1.74
N GLY A 166 1.08 -15.18 1.84
CA GLY A 166 1.19 -16.07 0.68
C GLY A 166 2.62 -16.34 0.23
N ASN A 167 2.74 -16.73 -1.03
CA ASN A 167 3.98 -17.15 -1.67
C ASN A 167 4.03 -16.44 -3.03
N SER A 168 4.98 -15.53 -3.25
CA SER A 168 5.14 -14.80 -4.51
C SER A 168 6.12 -15.46 -5.49
N SER A 169 6.35 -16.77 -5.35
CA SER A 169 7.23 -17.52 -6.25
C SER A 169 6.67 -17.51 -7.68
N PRO A 170 7.51 -17.30 -8.71
CA PRO A 170 7.11 -17.40 -10.11
C PRO A 170 6.52 -18.77 -10.50
N SER A 171 6.84 -19.82 -9.75
CA SER A 171 6.32 -21.18 -9.98
C SER A 171 4.88 -21.38 -9.48
N VAL A 172 4.34 -20.44 -8.69
CA VAL A 172 2.98 -20.52 -8.14
C VAL A 172 2.00 -19.87 -9.10
N PHE A 173 0.96 -20.62 -9.48
CA PHE A 173 -0.11 -20.06 -10.30
C PHE A 173 -0.91 -19.00 -9.53
N SER A 174 -1.16 -17.88 -10.19
CA SER A 174 -2.01 -16.80 -9.68
C SER A 174 -2.77 -16.15 -10.82
N GLN A 175 -3.99 -15.70 -10.52
CA GLN A 175 -4.78 -14.87 -11.45
C GLN A 175 -4.29 -13.42 -11.48
N ASP A 176 -3.58 -12.98 -10.43
CA ASP A 176 -2.99 -11.64 -10.37
C ASP A 176 -1.76 -11.57 -11.29
N PRO A 177 -1.77 -10.75 -12.36
CA PRO A 177 -0.65 -10.63 -13.29
C PRO A 177 0.62 -10.10 -12.62
N PHE A 178 0.50 -9.40 -11.49
CA PHE A 178 1.64 -8.85 -10.76
C PHE A 178 2.15 -9.81 -9.67
N HIS A 179 1.60 -11.03 -9.55
CA HIS A 179 1.90 -11.94 -8.44
C HIS A 179 3.40 -12.15 -8.19
N ALA A 180 4.14 -12.46 -9.26
CA ALA A 180 5.58 -12.69 -9.24
C ALA A 180 6.39 -11.43 -9.63
N GLN A 181 5.74 -10.29 -9.81
CA GLN A 181 6.37 -9.05 -10.25
C GLN A 181 6.65 -8.09 -9.09
N GLY A 182 7.59 -7.18 -9.28
CA GLY A 182 7.99 -6.17 -8.30
C GLY A 182 7.03 -4.98 -8.29
N ASN A 183 7.34 -4.02 -7.42
CA ASN A 183 6.59 -2.78 -7.30
C ASN A 183 6.82 -1.87 -8.52
N ALA A 184 7.97 -2.00 -9.19
CA ALA A 184 8.29 -1.21 -10.38
C ALA A 184 7.28 -1.46 -11.51
N GLU A 185 6.97 -2.73 -11.77
CA GLU A 185 6.05 -3.17 -12.81
C GLU A 185 4.60 -2.73 -12.49
N VAL A 186 4.19 -2.78 -11.22
CA VAL A 186 2.88 -2.26 -10.78
C VAL A 186 2.78 -0.75 -11.01
N VAL A 187 3.85 -0.01 -10.71
CA VAL A 187 3.87 1.45 -10.89
C VAL A 187 3.91 1.83 -12.37
N GLU A 188 4.62 1.07 -13.20
CA GLU A 188 4.61 1.22 -14.66
C GLU A 188 3.20 0.95 -15.23
N ALA A 189 2.52 -0.10 -14.76
CA ALA A 189 1.14 -0.35 -15.15
C ALA A 189 0.21 0.81 -14.74
N LEU A 190 0.39 1.38 -13.55
CA LEU A 190 -0.36 2.57 -13.12
C LEU A 190 -0.08 3.79 -14.03
N GLN A 191 1.16 4.00 -14.45
CA GLN A 191 1.51 5.05 -15.42
C GLN A 191 0.82 4.83 -16.77
N GLY A 192 0.75 3.59 -17.25
CA GLY A 192 0.03 3.26 -18.49
C GLY A 192 -1.48 3.54 -18.43
N GLN A 193 -2.08 3.49 -17.23
CA GLN A 193 -3.49 3.79 -17.01
C GLN A 193 -3.77 5.26 -16.66
N PHE A 194 -2.74 6.08 -16.49
CA PHE A 194 -2.86 7.43 -15.92
C PHE A 194 -3.80 8.33 -16.74
N GLU A 195 -3.71 8.28 -18.07
CA GLU A 195 -4.56 9.06 -18.99
C GLU A 195 -6.06 8.76 -18.84
N HIS A 196 -6.42 7.51 -18.53
CA HIS A 196 -7.79 7.07 -18.35
C HIS A 196 -8.34 7.38 -16.94
N LEU A 197 -7.46 7.48 -15.95
CA LEU A 197 -7.81 7.64 -14.54
C LEU A 197 -7.68 9.08 -14.03
N ARG A 198 -6.96 9.95 -14.75
CA ARG A 198 -6.65 11.32 -14.29
C ARG A 198 -7.87 12.21 -14.20
N ASP A 199 -7.83 13.12 -13.23
CA ASP A 199 -8.73 14.26 -13.15
C ASP A 199 -8.16 15.42 -13.97
N LYS A 200 -8.66 15.56 -15.20
CA LYS A 200 -8.25 16.63 -16.14
C LYS A 200 -8.45 18.04 -15.57
N THR A 201 -9.34 18.24 -14.59
CA THR A 201 -9.56 19.55 -13.97
C THR A 201 -8.41 19.96 -13.03
N LYS A 202 -7.64 18.97 -12.56
CA LYS A 202 -6.50 19.14 -11.67
C LYS A 202 -5.18 19.22 -12.39
N ASP A 203 -5.14 18.97 -13.70
CA ASP A 203 -3.92 19.08 -14.49
C ASP A 203 -3.35 20.50 -14.42
N ARG A 204 -2.04 20.60 -14.24
CA ARG A 204 -1.30 21.86 -14.15
C ARG A 204 -0.09 21.82 -15.06
N THR A 205 0.26 22.97 -15.61
CA THR A 205 1.53 23.16 -16.31
C THR A 205 2.40 24.07 -15.48
N PHE A 206 3.62 23.63 -15.17
CA PHE A 206 4.58 24.39 -14.39
C PHE A 206 5.96 24.25 -15.02
N LEU A 207 6.65 25.37 -15.28
CA LEU A 207 7.97 25.38 -15.96
C LEU A 207 8.03 24.47 -17.20
N PHE A 208 6.99 24.54 -18.05
CA PHE A 208 6.84 23.71 -19.26
C PHE A 208 6.62 22.21 -19.03
N GLU A 209 6.57 21.75 -17.77
CA GLU A 209 6.24 20.37 -17.42
C GLU A 209 4.74 20.21 -17.16
N GLN A 210 4.14 19.13 -17.67
CA GLN A 210 2.76 18.75 -17.36
C GLN A 210 2.71 17.88 -16.10
N HIS A 211 2.02 18.42 -15.08
CA HIS A 211 1.67 17.71 -13.86
C HIS A 211 0.23 17.25 -13.96
N GLN A 212 0.07 15.94 -14.08
CA GLN A 212 -1.23 15.29 -14.14
C GLN A 212 -1.51 14.62 -12.81
N TYR A 213 -2.78 14.57 -12.40
CA TYR A 213 -3.18 14.06 -11.09
C TYR A 213 -4.28 13.01 -11.19
N VAL A 214 -4.17 11.99 -10.34
CA VAL A 214 -5.19 10.96 -10.14
C VAL A 214 -5.60 10.97 -8.68
N ASP A 215 -6.91 11.03 -8.42
CA ASP A 215 -7.48 10.96 -7.07
C ASP A 215 -7.37 9.53 -6.52
N ILE A 216 -6.88 9.38 -5.29
CA ILE A 216 -6.77 8.09 -4.61
C ILE A 216 -8.15 7.51 -4.31
N ALA A 217 -9.17 8.33 -4.08
CA ALA A 217 -10.55 7.87 -3.97
C ALA A 217 -11.04 7.24 -5.28
N LYS A 218 -10.63 7.80 -6.44
CA LYS A 218 -10.91 7.20 -7.74
C LYS A 218 -10.25 5.82 -7.89
N LEU A 219 -9.01 5.67 -7.41
CA LEU A 219 -8.35 4.36 -7.41
C LEU A 219 -9.08 3.34 -6.51
N ARG A 220 -9.64 3.79 -5.38
CA ARG A 220 -10.48 2.93 -4.52
C ARG A 220 -11.79 2.52 -5.21
N GLU A 221 -12.39 3.41 -6.01
CA GLU A 221 -13.56 3.06 -6.83
C GLU A 221 -13.22 1.96 -7.83
N VAL A 222 -12.10 2.09 -8.56
CA VAL A 222 -11.63 1.07 -9.51
C VAL A 222 -11.43 -0.29 -8.83
N LEU A 223 -10.89 -0.28 -7.60
CA LEU A 223 -10.70 -1.51 -6.81
C LEU A 223 -12.03 -2.23 -6.49
N GLN A 224 -13.16 -1.51 -6.44
CA GLN A 224 -14.47 -2.14 -6.24
C GLN A 224 -14.99 -2.86 -7.50
N ASP A 225 -14.28 -2.74 -8.63
CA ASP A 225 -14.64 -3.31 -9.93
C ASP A 225 -16.12 -3.03 -10.30
N PRO A 226 -16.52 -1.75 -10.41
CA PRO A 226 -17.89 -1.40 -10.73
C PRO A 226 -18.22 -1.80 -12.17
N TYR A 227 -19.50 -2.14 -12.40
CA TYR A 227 -20.01 -2.32 -13.76
C TYR A 227 -20.19 -0.98 -14.47
N GLU A 228 -20.10 -1.02 -15.80
CA GLU A 228 -20.52 0.09 -16.65
C GLU A 228 -22.04 0.27 -16.51
N VAL A 229 -22.49 1.51 -16.39
CA VAL A 229 -23.90 1.85 -16.24
C VAL A 229 -24.35 2.77 -17.37
N ASP A 230 -25.59 2.60 -17.82
CA ASP A 230 -26.23 3.47 -18.81
C ASP A 230 -26.62 4.84 -18.19
N GLN A 231 -27.23 5.71 -19.00
CA GLN A 231 -27.70 7.02 -18.55
C GLN A 231 -28.79 6.94 -17.47
N GLN A 232 -29.45 5.80 -17.34
CA GLN A 232 -30.49 5.53 -16.36
C GLN A 232 -29.93 4.82 -15.10
N GLY A 233 -28.63 4.56 -15.06
CA GLY A 233 -27.94 3.90 -13.96
C GLY A 233 -28.08 2.37 -13.93
N ASN A 234 -28.58 1.74 -15.00
CA ASN A 234 -28.67 0.29 -15.08
C ASN A 234 -27.36 -0.30 -15.65
N PRO A 235 -26.93 -1.49 -15.20
CA PRO A 235 -25.72 -2.12 -15.72
C PRO A 235 -25.83 -2.41 -17.23
N VAL A 236 -24.82 -2.01 -17.99
CA VAL A 236 -24.69 -2.33 -19.40
C VAL A 236 -24.33 -3.80 -19.54
N LEU A 237 -25.13 -4.57 -20.29
CA LEU A 237 -24.88 -5.99 -20.51
C LEU A 237 -23.98 -6.22 -21.73
N ASP A 238 -23.07 -7.17 -21.62
CA ASP A 238 -22.31 -7.66 -22.76
C ASP A 238 -23.23 -8.53 -23.65
N PRO A 239 -23.39 -8.19 -24.95
CA PRO A 239 -24.30 -8.92 -25.83
C PRO A 239 -23.87 -10.37 -26.10
N SER A 240 -22.61 -10.71 -25.88
CA SER A 240 -22.09 -12.07 -26.10
C SER A 240 -22.31 -13.01 -24.92
N THR A 241 -22.31 -12.49 -23.69
CA THR A 241 -22.44 -13.29 -22.46
C THR A 241 -23.75 -13.06 -21.70
N GLY A 242 -24.42 -11.93 -21.94
CA GLY A 242 -25.57 -11.48 -21.15
C GLY A 242 -25.21 -10.97 -19.75
N MET A 243 -23.92 -10.91 -19.40
CA MET A 243 -23.44 -10.48 -18.09
C MET A 243 -23.18 -8.97 -18.05
N PRO A 244 -23.28 -8.30 -16.88
CA PRO A 244 -22.85 -6.91 -16.74
C PRO A 244 -21.40 -6.71 -17.13
N ARG A 245 -21.15 -5.69 -17.96
CA ARG A 245 -19.81 -5.33 -18.43
C ARG A 245 -19.06 -4.57 -17.34
N SER A 246 -17.81 -4.96 -17.06
CA SER A 246 -16.93 -4.21 -16.16
C SER A 246 -16.58 -2.84 -16.73
N LYS A 247 -16.59 -1.82 -15.87
CA LYS A 247 -16.23 -0.43 -16.25
C LYS A 247 -14.74 -0.27 -16.55
N TYR A 248 -13.91 -1.09 -15.91
CA TYR A 248 -12.45 -1.07 -16.07
C TYR A 248 -11.96 -2.44 -16.51
N SER A 249 -10.78 -2.49 -17.15
CA SER A 249 -10.13 -3.76 -17.48
C SER A 249 -9.66 -4.48 -16.22
N GLU A 250 -9.60 -5.82 -16.28
CA GLU A 250 -9.07 -6.63 -15.17
C GLU A 250 -7.67 -6.19 -14.76
N LEU A 251 -6.80 -5.89 -15.73
CA LEU A 251 -5.44 -5.38 -15.47
C LEU A 251 -5.47 -4.09 -14.64
N CYS A 252 -6.39 -3.16 -14.93
CA CYS A 252 -6.53 -1.92 -14.18
C CYS A 252 -6.95 -2.21 -12.73
N VAL A 253 -7.93 -3.10 -12.53
CA VAL A 253 -8.38 -3.53 -11.19
C VAL A 253 -7.23 -4.17 -10.41
N TYR A 254 -6.50 -5.11 -11.01
CA TYR A 254 -5.34 -5.76 -10.36
C TYR A 254 -4.19 -4.79 -10.07
N THR A 255 -3.99 -3.80 -10.94
CA THR A 255 -3.00 -2.73 -10.68
C THR A 255 -3.40 -1.97 -9.41
N MET A 256 -4.65 -1.53 -9.29
CA MET A 256 -5.11 -0.81 -8.09
C MET A 256 -5.06 -1.69 -6.85
N LYS A 257 -5.47 -2.96 -6.97
CA LYS A 257 -5.37 -3.94 -5.90
C LYS A 257 -3.94 -4.02 -5.36
N ASN A 258 -2.95 -4.15 -6.25
CA ASN A 258 -1.55 -4.19 -5.84
C ASN A 258 -1.04 -2.87 -5.26
N ILE A 259 -1.50 -1.72 -5.75
CA ILE A 259 -1.15 -0.41 -5.15
C ILE A 259 -1.60 -0.32 -3.68
N PHE A 260 -2.80 -0.83 -3.37
CA PHE A 260 -3.36 -0.77 -2.01
C PHE A 260 -2.90 -1.92 -1.09
N GLU A 261 -2.77 -3.14 -1.62
CA GLU A 261 -2.50 -4.33 -0.82
C GLU A 261 -1.00 -4.58 -0.59
N ARG A 262 -0.12 -4.04 -1.43
CA ARG A 262 1.33 -4.23 -1.24
C ARG A 262 1.83 -3.39 -0.08
N PRO A 263 2.52 -4.00 0.90
CA PRO A 263 2.99 -3.28 2.08
C PRO A 263 3.86 -2.07 1.70
N GLY A 264 3.47 -0.89 2.17
CA GLY A 264 4.26 0.34 2.01
C GLY A 264 4.25 0.99 0.61
N LEU A 265 3.65 0.37 -0.41
CA LEU A 265 3.70 0.90 -1.78
C LEU A 265 2.95 2.23 -1.92
N LEU A 266 1.65 2.28 -1.62
CA LEU A 266 0.89 3.53 -1.68
C LEU A 266 1.48 4.65 -0.79
N PRO A 267 1.88 4.39 0.49
CA PRO A 267 2.58 5.38 1.29
C PRO A 267 3.87 5.91 0.64
N ALA A 268 4.66 5.04 0.00
CA ALA A 268 5.88 5.43 -0.70
C ALA A 268 5.59 6.31 -1.92
N LEU A 269 4.52 6.01 -2.67
CA LEU A 269 4.06 6.86 -3.78
C LEU A 269 3.57 8.23 -3.29
N LYS A 270 2.83 8.27 -2.17
CA LYS A 270 2.43 9.52 -1.52
C LYS A 270 3.65 10.32 -1.05
N HIS A 271 4.68 9.67 -0.51
CA HIS A 271 5.89 10.36 -0.04
C HIS A 271 6.77 10.88 -1.16
N ALA A 272 6.83 10.19 -2.31
CA ALA A 272 7.51 10.70 -3.50
C ALA A 272 6.94 12.06 -3.98
N ASN A 273 5.71 12.40 -3.55
CA ASN A 273 5.00 13.67 -3.76
C ASN A 273 5.43 14.81 -2.80
N THR A 274 6.55 14.68 -2.09
CA THR A 274 7.05 15.82 -1.29
C THR A 274 7.49 16.96 -2.20
N PRO A 275 7.09 18.21 -1.90
CA PRO A 275 7.28 19.34 -2.79
C PRO A 275 8.76 19.66 -2.99
N ARG A 276 9.14 19.98 -4.24
CA ARG A 276 10.41 20.68 -4.50
C ARG A 276 10.30 22.10 -3.95
N LEU A 277 11.44 22.69 -3.59
CA LEU A 277 11.57 24.13 -3.30
C LEU A 277 10.99 25.02 -4.42
N PHE A 278 10.87 24.49 -5.64
CA PHE A 278 10.29 25.15 -6.82
C PHE A 278 9.35 24.21 -7.59
N GLY A 279 8.40 23.54 -6.92
CA GLY A 279 7.39 22.69 -7.58
C GLY A 279 5.96 23.15 -7.31
N PRO A 280 4.96 22.66 -8.06
CA PRO A 280 3.57 22.89 -7.72
C PRO A 280 3.27 22.37 -6.29
N PRO A 281 2.33 23.01 -5.58
CA PRO A 281 1.99 22.63 -4.22
C PRO A 281 1.52 21.17 -4.16
N HIS A 282 1.86 20.50 -3.08
CA HIS A 282 1.38 19.15 -2.80
C HIS A 282 -0.15 19.13 -2.81
N VAL A 283 -0.75 18.25 -3.62
CA VAL A 283 -2.19 18.01 -3.62
C VAL A 283 -2.44 16.76 -2.77
N GLU A 284 -3.02 16.98 -1.60
CA GLU A 284 -3.40 15.90 -0.68
C GLU A 284 -4.35 14.91 -1.38
N ASP A 285 -4.22 13.63 -1.03
CA ASP A 285 -5.01 12.51 -1.59
C ASP A 285 -4.96 12.31 -3.11
N HIS A 286 -3.96 12.89 -3.78
CA HIS A 286 -3.70 12.66 -5.19
C HIS A 286 -2.32 12.03 -5.43
N LEU A 287 -2.23 11.21 -6.47
CA LEU A 287 -0.97 10.76 -7.06
C LEU A 287 -0.68 11.61 -8.30
N CYS A 288 0.58 11.98 -8.52
CA CYS A 288 1.00 12.76 -9.67
C CYS A 288 1.98 11.96 -10.54
N ASN A 289 1.84 12.07 -11.86
CA ASN A 289 2.67 11.38 -12.85
C ASN A 289 4.18 11.58 -12.59
N LYS A 290 4.61 12.82 -12.31
CA LYS A 290 6.01 13.16 -12.04
C LYS A 290 6.58 12.53 -10.76
N ASN A 291 5.72 12.21 -9.81
CA ASN A 291 6.15 11.53 -8.60
C ASN A 291 6.27 10.02 -8.80
N LEU A 292 5.47 9.44 -9.70
CA LEU A 292 5.63 8.04 -10.10
C LEU A 292 6.97 7.85 -10.82
N GLU A 293 7.31 8.75 -11.75
CA GLU A 293 8.62 8.77 -12.43
C GLU A 293 9.76 8.84 -11.41
N ARG A 294 9.70 9.79 -10.47
CA ARG A 294 10.71 9.92 -9.40
C ARG A 294 10.81 8.70 -8.52
N TRP A 295 9.68 8.12 -8.12
CA TRP A 295 9.68 6.91 -7.29
C TRP A 295 10.39 5.76 -8.02
N GLN A 296 10.19 5.61 -9.33
CA GLN A 296 10.90 4.62 -10.13
C GLN A 296 12.41 4.90 -10.20
N GLU A 297 12.82 6.16 -10.39
CA GLU A 297 14.24 6.55 -10.35
C GLU A 297 14.89 6.18 -9.01
N GLN A 298 14.22 6.49 -7.89
CA GLN A 298 14.69 6.16 -6.55
C GLN A 298 14.76 4.65 -6.32
N HIS A 299 13.77 3.90 -6.81
CA HIS A 299 13.74 2.45 -6.72
C HIS A 299 14.90 1.81 -7.51
N LYS A 300 15.13 2.28 -8.75
CA LYS A 300 16.28 1.86 -9.57
C LYS A 300 17.61 2.20 -8.91
N ALA A 301 17.75 3.42 -8.39
CA ALA A 301 18.96 3.84 -7.69
C ALA A 301 19.23 3.02 -6.42
N ARG A 302 18.19 2.59 -5.71
CA ARG A 302 18.32 1.70 -4.54
C ARG A 302 18.81 0.32 -4.94
N LYS A 303 18.27 -0.27 -6.01
CA LYS A 303 18.71 -1.58 -6.51
C LYS A 303 20.10 -1.55 -7.20
N ALA A 304 20.63 -0.36 -7.48
CA ALA A 304 21.98 -0.19 -8.00
C ALA A 304 23.06 -0.05 -6.89
N ARG A 305 22.68 -0.08 -5.61
CA ARG A 305 23.55 0.06 -4.42
C ARG A 305 23.56 -1.20 -3.56
#